data_AF-A0ABD0S907-F1
#
_entry.id   AF-A0ABD0S907-F1
#
_cell.length_a   1.000
_cell.length_b   1.000
_cell.length_c   1.000
_cell.angle_alpha   90.00
_cell.angle_beta   90.00
_cell.angle_gamma   90.00
#
_symmetry.space_group_name_H-M   'P 1'
#
loop_
_entity.id
_entity.type
_entity.pdbx_description
1 polymer ?
#
loop_
_entity_poly.entity_id
_entity_poly.type
_entity_poly.pdbx_seq_one_letter_code
_entity_poly.pdbx_strand_id
1 'polypeptide(L)'
;MTDKQCSASRQWVVDLKYYTKIINIVKHWKENESDNCFWKIKEMTYANILEAFEITKDAFKFFILYHCVETFLHAIFYIYVTTEILARNKQISSIIAAAVVVGWIVKNFIYETVLSVEFEDFYIAVNDAVVNSIVQMTNDQCSEQEKQMHKNVVRMSQIARKFEVCDLFALDAATPRRLLALIATYTLVVLQFVYLNE
;
A
#
# COMPACT_ATOMS: atom_id res chain seq x y z
N MET A 1 -18.37 -3.15 19.23
CA MET A 1 -17.36 -2.64 18.29
C MET A 1 -16.22 -2.11 19.12
N THR A 2 -15.11 -2.82 19.11
CA THR A 2 -14.20 -2.99 20.25
C THR A 2 -13.06 -1.96 20.29
N ASP A 3 -12.65 -1.63 21.51
CA ASP A 3 -11.60 -0.73 22.00
C ASP A 3 -10.26 -0.68 21.20
N LYS A 4 -10.02 -1.62 20.28
CA LYS A 4 -8.81 -1.72 19.45
C LYS A 4 -8.72 -0.65 18.34
N GLN A 5 -9.84 -0.15 17.83
CA GLN A 5 -9.81 0.99 16.87
C GLN A 5 -9.36 2.30 17.53
N CYS A 6 -9.50 2.41 18.86
CA CYS A 6 -9.07 3.59 19.62
C CYS A 6 -7.58 3.57 19.97
N SER A 7 -6.91 2.41 19.88
CA SER A 7 -5.45 2.32 20.09
C SER A 7 -4.66 2.62 18.82
N ALA A 8 -5.16 2.25 17.64
CA ALA A 8 -4.51 2.54 16.36
C ALA A 8 -4.52 4.05 16.04
N SER A 9 -5.61 4.75 16.36
CA SER A 9 -5.69 6.22 16.21
C SER A 9 -4.79 6.96 17.20
N ARG A 10 -4.55 6.41 18.41
CA ARG A 10 -3.60 6.98 19.38
C ARG A 10 -2.14 6.76 18.97
N GLN A 11 -1.81 5.66 18.28
CA GLN A 11 -0.45 5.41 17.82
C GLN A 11 -0.02 6.43 16.75
N TRP A 12 -0.92 6.76 15.81
CA TRP A 12 -0.68 7.83 14.83
C TRP A 12 -0.51 9.22 15.48
N VAL A 13 -1.22 9.50 16.59
CA VAL A 13 -1.03 10.73 17.37
C VAL A 13 0.32 10.76 18.11
N VAL A 14 0.91 9.60 18.42
CA VAL A 14 2.26 9.51 19.02
C VAL A 14 3.35 9.65 17.96
N ASP A 15 3.17 9.12 16.75
CA ASP A 15 4.06 9.35 15.61
C ASP A 15 4.02 10.81 15.12
N LEU A 16 2.92 11.51 15.41
CA LEU A 16 2.78 12.96 15.27
C LEU A 16 3.72 13.78 16.17
N LYS A 17 4.44 13.19 17.15
CA LYS A 17 5.47 13.93 17.91
C LYS A 17 6.64 14.38 17.04
N TYR A 18 6.96 13.64 15.99
CA TYR A 18 7.97 14.07 15.01
C TYR A 18 7.43 15.22 14.15
N TYR A 19 6.16 15.13 13.75
CA TYR A 19 5.44 16.22 13.07
C TYR A 19 5.24 17.44 13.96
N THR A 20 5.08 17.31 15.27
CA THR A 20 4.88 18.46 16.18
C THR A 20 6.15 19.30 16.25
N LYS A 21 7.32 18.67 16.14
CA LYS A 21 8.62 19.36 16.02
C LYS A 21 8.74 20.08 14.68
N ILE A 22 8.33 19.44 13.58
CA ILE A 22 8.28 20.07 12.25
C ILE A 22 7.25 21.22 12.23
N ILE A 23 6.08 21.05 12.83
CA ILE A 23 5.03 22.06 12.94
C ILE A 23 5.52 23.24 13.78
N ASN A 24 6.19 23.01 14.91
CA ASN A 24 6.76 24.09 15.72
C ASN A 24 7.90 24.82 15.01
N ILE A 25 8.73 24.10 14.24
CA ILE A 25 9.75 24.71 13.36
C ILE A 25 9.05 25.55 12.29
N VAL A 26 8.08 24.99 11.55
CA VAL A 26 7.31 25.70 10.51
C VAL A 26 6.57 26.91 11.09
N LYS A 27 6.04 26.81 12.31
CA LYS A 27 5.33 27.89 13.00
C LYS A 27 6.29 29.02 13.42
N HIS A 28 7.49 28.66 13.88
CA HIS A 28 8.55 29.62 14.21
C HIS A 28 9.16 30.27 12.95
N TRP A 29 9.18 29.57 11.81
CA TRP A 29 9.60 30.12 10.52
C TRP A 29 8.56 31.10 9.94
N LYS A 30 7.27 30.83 10.17
CA LYS A 30 6.15 31.68 9.74
C LYS A 30 6.18 33.10 10.33
N GLU A 31 6.83 33.30 11.48
CA GLU A 31 6.90 34.60 12.16
C GLU A 31 8.07 35.48 11.68
N ASN A 32 9.03 34.95 10.90
CA ASN A 32 10.31 35.62 10.64
C ASN A 32 10.74 35.72 9.17
N GLU A 33 9.96 35.24 8.19
CA GLU A 33 10.43 35.09 6.81
C GLU A 33 9.53 35.78 5.77
N SER A 34 10.13 36.24 4.67
CA SER A 34 9.35 36.79 3.55
C SER A 34 8.51 35.69 2.90
N ASP A 35 7.28 36.01 2.51
CA ASP A 35 6.29 35.07 1.95
C ASP A 35 6.86 34.18 0.83
N ASN A 36 7.85 34.67 0.09
CA ASN A 36 8.46 33.95 -1.03
C ASN A 36 9.30 32.73 -0.61
N CYS A 37 9.95 32.75 0.57
CA CYS A 37 10.74 31.60 1.04
C CYS A 37 9.84 30.45 1.50
N PHE A 38 8.72 30.79 2.14
CA PHE A 38 7.79 29.83 2.71
C PHE A 38 7.17 28.90 1.65
N TRP A 39 6.70 29.46 0.53
CA TRP A 39 6.11 28.67 -0.56
C TRP A 39 7.13 27.74 -1.22
N LYS A 40 8.37 28.21 -1.37
CA LYS A 40 9.47 27.42 -1.92
C LYS A 40 9.82 26.22 -1.03
N ILE A 41 9.81 26.41 0.29
CA ILE A 41 10.06 25.32 1.26
C ILE A 41 8.95 24.27 1.18
N LYS A 42 7.68 24.69 1.08
CA LYS A 42 6.55 23.76 0.91
C LYS A 42 6.66 22.94 -0.36
N GLU A 43 6.95 23.61 -1.48
CA GLU A 43 7.15 22.94 -2.77
C GLU A 43 8.29 21.93 -2.71
N MET A 44 9.44 22.33 -2.14
CA MET A 44 10.61 21.44 -1.99
C MET A 44 10.30 20.25 -1.08
N THR A 45 9.54 20.46 0.00
CA THR A 45 9.13 19.39 0.90
C THR A 45 8.24 18.38 0.17
N TYR A 46 7.27 18.87 -0.61
CA TYR A 46 6.40 18.01 -1.42
C TYR A 46 7.20 17.22 -2.46
N ALA A 47 8.12 17.87 -3.16
CA ALA A 47 9.00 17.22 -4.13
C ALA A 47 9.85 16.12 -3.50
N ASN A 48 10.45 16.37 -2.33
CA ASN A 48 11.26 15.38 -1.62
C ASN A 48 10.43 14.18 -1.16
N ILE A 49 9.19 14.39 -0.69
CA ILE A 49 8.28 13.29 -0.32
C ILE A 49 7.95 12.44 -1.54
N LEU A 50 7.65 13.09 -2.67
CA LEU A 50 7.32 12.40 -3.91
C LEU A 50 8.51 11.60 -4.46
N GLU A 51 9.72 12.15 -4.39
CA GLU A 51 10.95 11.47 -4.79
C GLU A 51 11.25 10.27 -3.89
N ALA A 52 11.15 10.43 -2.57
CA ALA A 52 11.31 9.33 -1.62
C ALA A 52 10.28 8.21 -1.87
N PHE A 53 9.05 8.59 -2.22
CA PHE A 53 8.02 7.63 -2.58
C PHE A 53 8.36 6.90 -3.88
N GLU A 54 8.82 7.59 -4.93
CA GLU A 54 9.24 6.94 -6.19
C GLU A 54 10.41 5.97 -5.98
N ILE A 55 11.40 6.32 -5.15
CA ILE A 55 12.50 5.41 -4.77
C ILE A 55 11.96 4.18 -4.03
N THR A 56 11.05 4.39 -3.09
CA THR A 56 10.37 3.32 -2.36
C THR A 56 9.60 2.43 -3.33
N LYS A 57 8.89 3.04 -4.28
CA LYS A 57 8.15 2.36 -5.35
C LYS A 57 9.04 1.36 -6.06
N ASP A 58 10.18 1.83 -6.57
CA ASP A 58 11.11 1.03 -7.33
C ASP A 58 11.77 -0.07 -6.50
N ALA A 59 12.07 0.19 -5.23
CA ALA A 59 12.60 -0.82 -4.31
C ALA A 59 11.58 -1.93 -4.02
N PHE A 60 10.31 -1.58 -3.80
CA PHE A 60 9.28 -2.55 -3.42
C PHE A 60 8.65 -3.28 -4.60
N LYS A 61 8.77 -2.79 -5.86
CA LYS A 61 8.24 -3.48 -7.06
C LYS A 61 8.65 -4.94 -7.13
N PHE A 62 9.94 -5.23 -7.05
CA PHE A 62 10.46 -6.60 -7.11
C PHE A 62 10.07 -7.42 -5.88
N PHE A 63 10.02 -6.79 -4.72
CA PHE A 63 9.64 -7.46 -3.48
C PHE A 63 8.18 -7.91 -3.50
N ILE A 64 7.27 -7.04 -3.96
CA ILE A 64 5.85 -7.35 -4.11
C ILE A 64 5.64 -8.46 -5.14
N LEU A 65 6.30 -8.35 -6.30
CA LEU A 65 6.20 -9.39 -7.33
C LEU A 65 6.70 -10.75 -6.82
N TYR A 66 7.87 -10.75 -6.19
CA TYR A 66 8.45 -11.95 -5.58
C TYR A 66 7.49 -12.56 -4.56
N HIS A 67 6.95 -11.75 -3.63
CA HIS A 67 6.04 -12.21 -2.60
C HIS A 67 4.71 -12.75 -3.19
N CYS A 68 4.18 -12.13 -4.25
CA CYS A 68 2.97 -12.61 -4.94
C CYS A 68 3.21 -13.99 -5.57
N VAL A 69 4.31 -14.15 -6.32
CA VAL A 69 4.67 -15.41 -6.98
C VAL A 69 4.97 -16.49 -5.93
N GLU A 70 5.75 -16.15 -4.91
CA GLU A 70 6.07 -17.05 -3.80
C GLU A 70 4.80 -17.51 -3.07
N THR A 71 3.88 -16.60 -2.75
CA THR A 71 2.62 -16.92 -2.07
C THR A 71 1.72 -17.79 -2.93
N PHE A 72 1.64 -17.52 -4.23
CA PHE A 72 0.90 -18.33 -5.18
C PHE A 72 1.44 -19.76 -5.27
N LEU A 73 2.76 -19.91 -5.48
CA LEU A 73 3.41 -21.21 -5.61
C LEU A 73 3.29 -22.03 -4.32
N HIS A 74 3.56 -21.40 -3.17
CA HIS A 74 3.40 -22.04 -1.87
C HIS A 74 1.96 -22.47 -1.62
N ALA A 75 0.97 -21.63 -1.92
CA ALA A 75 -0.44 -21.98 -1.73
C ALA A 75 -0.82 -23.21 -2.54
N ILE A 76 -0.47 -23.26 -3.83
CA ILE A 76 -0.76 -24.43 -4.69
C ILE A 76 -0.02 -25.67 -4.19
N PHE A 77 1.28 -25.56 -3.91
CA PHE A 77 2.11 -26.68 -3.47
C PHE A 77 1.59 -27.26 -2.14
N TYR A 78 1.29 -26.40 -1.17
CA TYR A 78 0.80 -26.87 0.12
C TYR A 78 -0.60 -27.48 0.01
N ILE A 79 -1.48 -26.93 -0.82
CA ILE A 79 -2.80 -27.52 -1.06
C ILE A 79 -2.63 -28.91 -1.66
N TYR A 80 -1.81 -29.06 -2.69
CA TYR A 80 -1.52 -30.35 -3.33
C TYR A 80 -1.02 -31.39 -2.31
N VAL A 81 0.05 -31.06 -1.57
CA VAL A 81 0.64 -31.95 -0.56
C VAL A 81 -0.38 -32.32 0.53
N THR A 82 -1.15 -31.33 1.00
CA THR A 82 -2.18 -31.57 2.03
C THR A 82 -3.28 -32.48 1.52
N THR A 83 -3.74 -32.29 0.28
CA THR A 83 -4.78 -33.13 -0.33
C THR A 83 -4.30 -34.57 -0.51
N GLU A 84 -3.05 -34.79 -0.94
CA GLU A 84 -2.49 -36.12 -1.11
C GLU A 84 -2.32 -36.84 0.25
N ILE A 85 -1.81 -36.14 1.27
CA ILE A 85 -1.66 -36.70 2.62
C ILE A 85 -3.03 -37.06 3.20
N LEU A 86 -4.03 -36.18 3.06
CA LEU A 86 -5.36 -36.39 3.60
C LEU A 86 -6.10 -37.54 2.89
N ALA A 87 -5.90 -37.71 1.58
CA ALA A 87 -6.43 -38.84 0.82
C ALA A 87 -5.85 -40.18 1.34
N ARG A 88 -4.55 -40.22 1.65
CA ARG A 88 -3.88 -41.43 2.14
C ARG A 88 -4.08 -41.71 3.63
N ASN A 89 -4.22 -40.69 4.48
CA ASN A 89 -4.27 -40.87 5.93
C ASN A 89 -5.08 -39.78 6.66
N LYS A 90 -6.18 -40.19 7.33
CA LYS A 90 -7.10 -39.30 8.08
C LYS A 90 -6.71 -39.08 9.55
N GLN A 91 -5.43 -39.18 9.87
CA GLN A 91 -4.94 -38.94 11.24
C GLN A 91 -5.04 -37.46 11.64
N ILE A 92 -5.22 -37.20 12.93
CA ILE A 92 -5.29 -35.85 13.50
C ILE A 92 -4.06 -35.00 13.14
N SER A 93 -2.89 -35.62 12.96
CA SER A 93 -1.66 -34.96 12.53
C SER A 93 -1.78 -34.27 11.17
N SER A 94 -2.53 -34.83 10.21
CA SER A 94 -2.73 -34.21 8.89
C SER A 94 -3.64 -32.99 8.96
N ILE A 95 -4.64 -33.01 9.85
CA ILE A 95 -5.53 -31.86 10.10
C ILE A 95 -4.75 -30.69 10.72
N ILE A 96 -3.87 -30.96 11.68
CA ILE A 96 -3.04 -29.92 12.30
C ILE A 96 -2.09 -29.31 11.25
N ALA A 97 -1.46 -30.14 10.41
CA ALA A 97 -0.60 -29.67 9.34
C ALA A 97 -1.35 -28.77 8.35
N ALA A 98 -2.57 -29.15 7.95
CA ALA A 98 -3.44 -28.34 7.09
C ALA A 98 -3.76 -26.97 7.72
N ALA A 99 -4.08 -26.94 9.02
CA ALA A 99 -4.38 -25.69 9.73
C ALA A 99 -3.16 -24.75 9.79
N VAL A 100 -1.95 -25.30 9.99
CA VAL A 100 -0.69 -24.54 9.99
C VAL A 100 -0.44 -23.92 8.61
N VAL A 101 -0.64 -24.68 7.54
CA VAL A 101 -0.54 -24.20 6.15
C VAL A 101 -1.50 -23.04 5.90
N VAL A 102 -2.78 -23.22 6.24
CA VAL A 102 -3.80 -22.18 6.03
C VAL A 102 -3.44 -20.93 6.83
N GLY A 103 -2.97 -21.08 8.07
CA GLY A 103 -2.50 -19.96 8.88
C GLY A 103 -1.33 -19.20 8.24
N TRP A 104 -0.40 -19.92 7.61
CA TRP A 104 0.72 -19.31 6.90
C TRP A 104 0.26 -18.52 5.66
N ILE A 105 -0.64 -19.09 4.86
CA ILE A 105 -1.23 -18.41 3.70
C ILE A 105 -1.97 -17.14 4.13
N VAL A 106 -2.80 -17.23 5.17
CA VAL A 106 -3.53 -16.07 5.72
C VAL A 106 -2.57 -14.98 6.19
N LYS A 107 -1.48 -15.35 6.88
CA LYS A 107 -0.45 -14.41 7.31
C LYS A 107 0.17 -13.66 6.12
N ASN A 108 0.53 -14.35 5.05
CA ASN A 108 1.09 -13.74 3.84
C ASN A 108 0.08 -12.78 3.18
N PHE A 109 -1.18 -13.19 3.08
CA PHE A 109 -2.25 -12.33 2.55
C PHE A 109 -2.47 -11.07 3.38
N ILE A 110 -2.35 -11.13 4.70
CA ILE A 110 -2.45 -9.96 5.57
C ILE A 110 -1.34 -8.96 5.25
N TYR A 111 -0.09 -9.40 5.10
CA TYR A 111 1.02 -8.50 4.76
C TYR A 111 0.82 -7.85 3.40
N GLU A 112 0.43 -8.61 2.39
CA GLU A 112 0.16 -8.08 1.05
C GLU A 112 -1.01 -7.09 1.04
N THR A 113 -2.05 -7.36 1.83
CA THR A 113 -3.20 -6.47 1.98
C THR A 113 -2.82 -5.17 2.67
N VAL A 114 -2.11 -5.24 3.80
CA VAL A 114 -1.65 -4.02 4.51
C VAL A 114 -0.78 -3.19 3.59
N LEU A 115 0.19 -3.81 2.91
CA LEU A 115 1.06 -3.11 1.98
C LEU A 115 0.27 -2.44 0.84
N SER A 116 -0.69 -3.15 0.25
CA SER A 116 -1.53 -2.60 -0.83
C SER A 116 -2.41 -1.43 -0.36
N VAL A 117 -2.94 -1.50 0.86
CA VAL A 117 -3.73 -0.42 1.47
C VAL A 117 -2.87 0.82 1.72
N GLU A 118 -1.67 0.66 2.29
CA GLU A 118 -0.77 1.79 2.56
C GLU A 118 -0.38 2.53 1.26
N PHE A 119 -0.14 1.80 0.17
CA PHE A 119 0.12 2.41 -1.14
C PHE A 119 -1.10 3.13 -1.73
N GLU A 120 -2.31 2.57 -1.57
CA GLU A 120 -3.54 3.21 -2.02
C GLU A 120 -3.85 4.47 -1.20
N ASP A 121 -3.70 4.43 0.13
CA ASP A 121 -3.91 5.56 1.03
C ASP A 121 -2.94 6.70 0.71
N PHE A 122 -1.67 6.39 0.43
CA PHE A 122 -0.71 7.39 -0.05
C PHE A 122 -1.16 8.02 -1.37
N TYR A 123 -1.62 7.21 -2.32
CA TYR A 123 -2.09 7.71 -3.62
C TYR A 123 -3.32 8.61 -3.48
N ILE A 124 -4.25 8.25 -2.60
CA ILE A 124 -5.41 9.09 -2.26
C ILE A 124 -4.93 10.42 -1.67
N ALA A 125 -3.98 10.41 -0.74
CA ALA A 125 -3.44 11.64 -0.15
C ALA A 125 -2.75 12.55 -1.19
N VAL A 126 -2.01 11.97 -2.14
CA VAL A 126 -1.42 12.72 -3.27
C VAL A 126 -2.52 13.30 -4.15
N ASN A 127 -3.54 12.53 -4.50
CA ASN A 127 -4.66 12.99 -5.31
C ASN A 127 -5.45 14.11 -4.62
N ASP A 128 -5.70 13.99 -3.31
CA ASP A 128 -6.34 15.05 -2.51
C ASP A 128 -5.50 16.32 -2.48
N ALA A 129 -4.17 16.21 -2.38
CA ALA A 129 -3.27 17.37 -2.47
C ALA A 129 -3.36 18.07 -3.84
N VAL A 130 -3.51 17.30 -4.93
CA VAL A 130 -3.72 17.82 -6.29
C VAL A 130 -5.07 18.53 -6.40
N VAL A 131 -6.15 17.87 -5.97
CA VAL A 131 -7.52 18.44 -6.02
C VAL A 131 -7.59 19.73 -5.21
N ASN A 132 -7.05 19.72 -3.99
CA ASN A 132 -6.98 20.91 -3.14
C ASN A 132 -6.16 22.02 -3.80
N SER A 133 -5.05 21.69 -4.46
CA SER A 133 -4.23 22.68 -5.18
C SER A 133 -4.98 23.31 -6.35
N ILE A 134 -5.74 22.53 -7.11
CA ILE A 134 -6.58 23.04 -8.21
C ILE A 134 -7.68 23.96 -7.69
N VAL A 135 -8.33 23.59 -6.58
CA VAL A 135 -9.36 24.42 -5.94
C VAL A 135 -8.78 25.74 -5.45
N GLN A 136 -7.62 25.72 -4.79
CA GLN A 136 -6.94 26.93 -4.30
C GLN A 136 -6.49 27.85 -5.44
N MET A 137 -6.04 27.30 -6.57
CA MET A 137 -5.70 28.11 -7.75
C MET A 137 -6.89 28.88 -8.34
N THR A 138 -8.11 28.39 -8.12
CA THR A 138 -9.35 29.01 -8.61
C THR A 138 -9.88 30.08 -7.65
N ASN A 139 -9.29 30.22 -6.46
CA ASN A 139 -9.66 31.23 -5.49
C ASN A 139 -9.05 32.60 -5.85
N ASP A 140 -9.90 33.63 -5.97
CA ASP A 140 -9.49 35.00 -6.31
C ASP A 140 -8.58 35.65 -5.26
N GLN A 141 -8.55 35.11 -4.04
CA GLN A 141 -7.69 35.60 -2.95
C GLN A 141 -6.26 35.02 -2.98
N CYS A 142 -5.97 34.10 -3.90
CA CYS A 142 -4.70 33.40 -3.97
C CYS A 142 -3.61 34.31 -4.60
N SER A 143 -2.45 34.40 -3.94
CA SER A 143 -1.32 35.17 -4.47
C SER A 143 -0.71 34.51 -5.71
N GLU A 144 -0.05 35.25 -6.59
CA GLU A 144 0.58 34.66 -7.79
C GLU A 144 1.67 33.64 -7.44
N GLN A 145 2.37 33.83 -6.31
CA GLN A 145 3.37 32.88 -5.81
C GLN A 145 2.73 31.57 -5.33
N GLU A 146 1.59 31.66 -4.64
CA GLU A 146 0.83 30.51 -4.19
C GLU A 146 0.22 29.74 -5.37
N LYS A 147 -0.34 30.45 -6.37
CA LYS A 147 -0.79 29.83 -7.63
C LYS A 147 0.34 29.11 -8.34
N GLN A 148 1.54 29.68 -8.37
CA GLN A 148 2.70 29.03 -8.97
C GLN A 148 3.10 27.76 -8.22
N MET A 149 3.11 27.78 -6.88
CA MET A 149 3.38 26.60 -6.06
C MET A 149 2.36 25.49 -6.34
N HIS A 150 1.05 25.82 -6.36
CA HIS A 150 0.00 24.84 -6.65
C HIS A 150 0.10 24.28 -8.08
N LYS A 151 0.44 25.09 -9.08
CA LYS A 151 0.74 24.60 -10.44
C LYS A 151 1.89 23.59 -10.45
N ASN A 152 2.96 23.88 -9.71
CA ASN A 152 4.11 23.00 -9.61
C ASN A 152 3.75 21.69 -8.93
N VAL A 153 2.98 21.72 -7.83
CA VAL A 153 2.44 20.51 -7.18
C VAL A 153 1.64 19.67 -8.16
N VAL A 154 0.65 20.24 -8.84
CA VAL A 154 -0.17 19.52 -9.84
C VAL A 154 0.71 18.89 -10.92
N ARG A 155 1.70 19.62 -11.43
CA ARG A 155 2.62 19.13 -12.46
C ARG A 155 3.51 17.98 -11.96
N MET A 156 4.03 18.06 -10.74
CA MET A 156 4.85 17.02 -10.14
C MET A 156 4.02 15.75 -9.92
N SER A 157 2.79 15.88 -9.42
CA SER A 157 1.91 14.74 -9.19
C SER A 157 1.46 14.05 -10.49
N GLN A 158 1.37 14.77 -11.60
CA GLN A 158 1.08 14.15 -12.92
C GLN A 158 2.20 13.20 -13.38
N ILE A 159 3.43 13.43 -12.94
CA ILE A 159 4.58 12.56 -13.25
C ILE A 159 4.56 11.32 -12.35
N ALA A 160 4.04 11.44 -11.12
CA ALA A 160 3.82 10.33 -10.21
C ALA A 160 2.70 9.42 -10.72
N ARG A 161 3.06 8.51 -11.64
CA ARG A 161 2.17 7.48 -12.15
C ARG A 161 1.74 6.55 -11.02
N LYS A 162 0.49 6.09 -11.12
CA LYS A 162 -0.05 5.01 -10.27
C LYS A 162 0.93 3.83 -10.26
N PHE A 163 1.08 3.19 -9.09
CA PHE A 163 2.04 2.10 -8.90
C PHE A 163 1.68 0.94 -9.83
N GLU A 164 2.51 0.69 -10.83
CA GLU A 164 2.46 -0.50 -11.69
C GLU A 164 3.62 -1.42 -11.31
N VAL A 165 3.31 -2.67 -10.95
CA VAL A 165 4.30 -3.69 -10.64
C VAL A 165 4.78 -4.29 -11.95
N CYS A 166 6.00 -3.92 -12.35
CA CYS A 166 6.68 -4.45 -13.54
C CYS A 166 5.84 -4.41 -14.83
N ASP A 167 4.96 -3.41 -14.98
CA ASP A 167 3.99 -3.27 -16.08
C ASP A 167 3.04 -4.47 -16.27
N LEU A 168 3.02 -5.40 -15.31
CA LEU A 168 2.20 -6.63 -15.34
C LEU A 168 0.82 -6.38 -14.72
N PHE A 169 0.76 -5.64 -13.63
CA PHE A 169 -0.48 -5.26 -12.96
C PHE A 169 -0.34 -3.96 -12.16
N ALA A 170 -1.41 -3.17 -12.14
CA ALA A 170 -1.51 -2.03 -11.26
C ALA A 170 -1.67 -2.53 -9.81
N LEU A 171 -0.80 -2.04 -8.91
CA LEU A 171 -0.95 -2.25 -7.49
C LEU A 171 -2.11 -1.37 -7.01
N ASP A 172 -3.28 -1.97 -6.99
CA ASP A 172 -4.48 -1.40 -6.39
C ASP A 172 -4.86 -2.19 -5.14
N ALA A 173 -5.74 -1.64 -4.31
CA ALA A 173 -6.34 -2.36 -3.18
C ALA A 173 -7.08 -3.66 -3.59
N ALA A 174 -7.29 -3.90 -4.90
CA ALA A 174 -7.86 -5.11 -5.44
C ALA A 174 -6.81 -6.19 -5.78
N THR A 175 -5.51 -5.89 -5.74
CA THR A 175 -4.42 -6.85 -6.04
C THR A 175 -4.50 -8.11 -5.18
N PRO A 176 -4.63 -8.03 -3.84
CA PRO A 176 -4.72 -9.22 -3.00
C PRO A 176 -5.99 -10.02 -3.32
N ARG A 177 -7.08 -9.33 -3.69
CA ARG A 177 -8.34 -9.97 -4.08
C ARG A 177 -8.19 -10.75 -5.40
N ARG A 178 -7.47 -10.19 -6.39
CA ARG A 178 -7.17 -10.87 -7.66
C ARG A 178 -6.28 -12.08 -7.43
N LEU A 179 -5.26 -11.96 -6.58
CA LEU A 179 -4.40 -13.09 -6.21
C LEU A 179 -5.19 -14.21 -5.53
N LEU A 180 -6.08 -13.86 -4.58
CA LEU A 180 -6.93 -14.83 -3.90
C LEU A 180 -7.86 -15.56 -4.88
N ALA A 181 -8.46 -14.84 -5.84
CA ALA A 181 -9.29 -15.42 -6.88
C ALA A 181 -8.49 -16.43 -7.73
N LEU A 182 -7.26 -16.06 -8.11
CA LEU A 182 -6.37 -16.95 -8.87
C LEU A 182 -6.04 -18.22 -8.08
N ILE A 183 -5.64 -18.10 -6.81
CA ILE A 183 -5.36 -19.26 -5.95
C ILE A 183 -6.59 -20.15 -5.82
N ALA A 184 -7.77 -19.58 -5.60
CA ALA A 184 -9.01 -20.36 -5.49
C ALA A 184 -9.32 -21.13 -6.77
N THR A 185 -9.16 -20.50 -7.95
CA THR A 185 -9.36 -21.18 -9.24
C THR A 185 -8.38 -22.33 -9.43
N TYR A 186 -7.10 -22.13 -9.16
CA TYR A 186 -6.09 -23.20 -9.28
C TYR A 186 -6.28 -24.30 -8.23
N THR A 187 -6.74 -23.95 -7.03
CA THR A 187 -7.10 -24.91 -5.99
C THR A 187 -8.19 -25.86 -6.48
N LEU A 188 -9.25 -25.33 -7.10
CA LEU A 188 -10.32 -26.15 -7.67
C LEU A 188 -9.80 -27.10 -8.76
N VAL A 189 -8.91 -26.64 -9.63
CA VAL A 189 -8.29 -27.46 -10.68
C VAL A 189 -7.45 -28.58 -10.05
N VAL A 190 -6.62 -28.28 -9.05
CA VAL A 190 -5.83 -29.29 -8.33
C VAL A 190 -6.73 -30.32 -7.66
N LEU A 191 -7.78 -29.88 -6.97
CA LEU A 191 -8.76 -30.78 -6.34
C LEU A 191 -9.42 -31.68 -7.39
N GLN A 192 -9.81 -31.14 -8.56
CA GLN A 192 -10.35 -31.94 -9.65
C GLN A 192 -9.36 -33.02 -10.08
N PHE A 193 -8.09 -32.70 -10.31
CA PHE A 193 -7.09 -33.70 -10.70
C PHE A 193 -6.85 -34.79 -9.65
N VAL A 194 -6.94 -34.45 -8.36
CA VAL A 194 -6.77 -35.43 -7.27
C VAL A 194 -7.97 -36.37 -7.19
N TYR A 195 -9.20 -35.86 -7.26
CA TYR A 195 -10.41 -36.67 -7.06
C TYR A 195 -10.98 -37.32 -8.33
N LEU A 196 -10.66 -36.83 -9.54
CA LEU A 196 -11.12 -37.44 -10.80
C LEU A 196 -10.18 -38.53 -11.33
N ASN A 197 -8.96 -38.63 -10.81
CA ASN A 197 -7.98 -39.66 -11.20
C ASN A 197 -7.87 -40.82 -10.20
N GLU A 198 -8.65 -40.82 -9.11
CA GLU A 198 -8.90 -41.99 -8.25
C GLU A 198 -10.18 -42.73 -8.69
#